data_AF-A0A0K2Y7H0-F1
#
_entry.id   AF-A0A0K2Y7H0-F1
#
_cell.length_a   1.000
_cell.length_b   1.000
_cell.length_c   1.000
_cell.angle_alpha   90.00
_cell.angle_beta   90.00
_cell.angle_gamma   90.00
#
_symmetry.space_group_name_H-M   'P 1'
#
loop_
_entity.id
_entity.type
_entity.pdbx_description
1 polymer ?
#
loop_
_entity_poly.entity_id
_entity_poly.type
_entity_poly.pdbx_seq_one_letter_code
_entity_poly.pdbx_strand_id
1 'polypeptide(L)'
;MSASTIKARLLTHFANPTTELTYQDPYQLLVAVLLSAQCTDARVNATTPAFFAKYPDMKSLASANFAEVLECIKSISYPNSKAKHLIKMANQVLQNFQGQIPQTQAELKSLAGIGQKSANVVLSVAFGANLLAVDTHVFRVAHRLGLSNAKSAKQTESDLSALFINDLSLLHHAMILFGRRICKAIHPKCSACFLQEFCVSRANFKPR
;
A
#
# COMPACT_ATOMS: atom_id res chain seq x y z
N MET A 1 -20.23 -0.57 -21.17
CA MET A 1 -19.33 -0.18 -20.05
C MET A 1 -18.54 -1.40 -19.61
N SER A 2 -17.22 -1.29 -19.65
CA SER A 2 -16.24 -2.37 -19.46
C SER A 2 -15.76 -2.54 -18.01
N ALA A 3 -16.00 -1.57 -17.12
CA ALA A 3 -15.39 -1.54 -15.79
C ALA A 3 -15.78 -2.74 -14.90
N SER A 4 -17.08 -3.06 -14.80
CA SER A 4 -17.55 -4.21 -14.02
C SER A 4 -16.96 -5.53 -14.52
N THR A 5 -16.88 -5.73 -15.84
CA THR A 5 -16.25 -6.90 -16.46
C THR A 5 -14.74 -6.97 -16.18
N ILE A 6 -14.03 -5.83 -16.23
CA ILE A 6 -12.61 -5.74 -15.87
C ILE A 6 -12.42 -6.15 -14.40
N LYS A 7 -13.22 -5.61 -13.48
CA LYS A 7 -13.19 -5.99 -12.07
C LYS A 7 -13.42 -7.49 -11.90
N ALA A 8 -14.48 -8.04 -12.48
CA ALA A 8 -14.81 -9.46 -12.38
C ALA A 8 -13.62 -10.33 -12.83
N ARG A 9 -13.03 -10.05 -14.01
CA ARG A 9 -11.89 -10.82 -14.52
C ARG A 9 -10.64 -10.70 -13.65
N LEU A 10 -10.35 -9.51 -13.12
CA LEU A 10 -9.24 -9.32 -12.19
C LEU A 10 -9.41 -10.19 -10.93
N LEU A 11 -10.61 -10.18 -10.34
CA LEU A 11 -10.91 -10.94 -9.12
C LEU A 11 -10.99 -12.46 -9.37
N THR A 12 -11.45 -12.90 -10.54
CA THR A 12 -11.38 -14.32 -10.93
C THR A 12 -9.94 -14.79 -11.13
N HIS A 13 -9.09 -13.99 -11.76
CA HIS A 13 -7.71 -14.39 -12.06
C HIS A 13 -6.79 -14.36 -10.83
N PHE A 14 -7.01 -13.40 -9.93
CA PHE A 14 -6.28 -13.28 -8.67
C PHE A 14 -7.23 -13.60 -7.52
N ALA A 15 -7.40 -14.89 -7.20
CA ALA A 15 -8.24 -15.33 -6.10
C ALA A 15 -7.67 -14.86 -4.75
N ASN A 16 -8.52 -14.25 -3.91
CA ASN A 16 -8.20 -13.75 -2.56
C ASN A 16 -6.89 -12.93 -2.47
N PRO A 17 -6.76 -11.85 -3.27
CA PRO A 17 -5.53 -11.09 -3.29
C PRO A 17 -5.42 -10.26 -2.01
N THR A 18 -4.28 -10.37 -1.33
CA THR A 18 -3.98 -9.66 -0.08
C THR A 18 -2.58 -9.05 -0.12
N THR A 19 -2.21 -8.31 0.93
CA THR A 19 -0.88 -7.72 1.06
C THR A 19 0.20 -8.80 1.14
N GLU A 20 1.37 -8.54 0.57
CA GLU A 20 2.54 -9.42 0.71
C GLU A 20 3.35 -9.09 1.98
N LEU A 21 2.97 -8.06 2.74
CA LEU A 21 3.60 -7.72 4.02
C LEU A 21 3.17 -8.71 5.11
N THR A 22 4.13 -9.21 5.88
CA THR A 22 3.87 -10.11 7.01
C THR A 22 3.63 -9.30 8.29
N TYR A 23 2.52 -9.56 8.98
CA TYR A 23 2.13 -8.91 10.23
C TYR A 23 1.16 -9.81 11.02
N GLN A 24 1.02 -9.56 12.32
CA GLN A 24 0.09 -10.30 13.20
C GLN A 24 -1.04 -9.41 13.75
N ASP A 25 -0.83 -8.09 13.78
CA ASP A 25 -1.77 -7.14 14.37
C ASP A 25 -1.69 -5.76 13.66
N PRO A 26 -2.61 -4.81 13.97
CA PRO A 26 -2.60 -3.48 13.36
C PRO A 26 -1.34 -2.65 13.65
N TYR A 27 -0.65 -2.87 14.77
CA TYR A 27 0.62 -2.19 15.08
C TYR A 27 1.71 -2.64 14.10
N GLN A 28 1.87 -3.95 13.94
CA GLN A 28 2.84 -4.54 13.03
C GLN A 28 2.56 -4.11 11.58
N LEU A 29 1.28 -4.10 11.17
CA LEU A 29 0.91 -3.63 9.84
C LEU A 29 1.29 -2.16 9.64
N LEU A 30 0.97 -1.28 10.59
CA LEU A 30 1.28 0.15 10.49
C LEU A 30 2.79 0.38 10.33
N VAL A 31 3.61 -0.29 11.14
CA VAL A 31 5.08 -0.24 11.04
C VAL A 31 5.55 -0.77 9.69
N ALA A 32 5.07 -1.94 9.25
CA ALA A 32 5.47 -2.55 7.98
C ALA A 32 5.11 -1.66 6.78
N VAL A 33 3.93 -1.01 6.80
CA VAL A 33 3.48 -0.07 5.76
C VAL A 33 4.34 1.20 5.74
N LEU A 34 4.77 1.72 6.89
CA LEU A 34 5.70 2.85 6.95
C LEU A 34 7.06 2.46 6.34
N LEU A 35 7.56 1.27 6.68
CA LEU A 35 8.83 0.75 6.17
C LEU A 35 8.80 0.45 4.67
N SER A 36 7.65 0.03 4.11
CA SER A 36 7.50 -0.34 2.71
C SER A 36 7.53 0.84 1.74
N ALA A 37 7.42 2.09 2.23
CA ALA A 37 7.54 3.27 1.40
C ALA A 37 8.88 3.27 0.63
N GLN A 38 8.83 3.06 -0.69
CA GLN A 38 10.00 2.92 -1.56
C GLN A 38 10.96 1.78 -1.13
N CYS A 39 10.43 0.72 -0.53
CA CYS A 39 11.15 -0.49 -0.18
C CYS A 39 10.35 -1.72 -0.66
N THR A 40 11.02 -2.83 -0.94
CA THR A 40 10.32 -4.05 -1.38
C THR A 40 9.70 -4.77 -0.18
N ASP A 41 8.53 -5.37 -0.38
CA ASP A 41 7.85 -6.15 0.67
C ASP A 41 8.76 -7.27 1.21
N ALA A 42 9.53 -7.92 0.33
CA ALA A 42 10.52 -8.93 0.70
C ALA A 42 11.61 -8.40 1.65
N ARG A 43 12.11 -7.17 1.44
CA ARG A 43 13.10 -6.56 2.34
C ARG A 43 12.46 -6.18 3.67
N VAL A 44 11.24 -5.65 3.66
CA VAL A 44 10.49 -5.34 4.89
C VAL A 44 10.28 -6.61 5.71
N ASN A 45 9.78 -7.68 5.09
CA ASN A 45 9.52 -8.96 5.76
C ASN A 45 10.79 -9.64 6.30
N ALA A 46 11.96 -9.38 5.71
CA ALA A 46 13.23 -9.87 6.24
C ALA A 46 13.71 -9.05 7.47
N THR A 47 13.29 -7.79 7.59
CA THR A 47 13.70 -6.87 8.66
C THR A 47 12.75 -6.92 9.86
N THR A 48 11.44 -7.01 9.62
CA THR A 48 10.41 -6.85 10.66
C THR A 48 10.41 -7.91 11.76
N PRO A 49 10.80 -9.19 11.56
CA PRO A 49 10.79 -10.17 12.65
C PRO A 49 11.70 -9.80 13.82
N ALA A 50 12.95 -9.41 13.54
CA ALA A 50 13.87 -8.95 14.58
C ALA A 50 13.45 -7.58 15.16
N PHE A 51 12.88 -6.71 14.32
CA PHE A 51 12.36 -5.43 14.77
C PHE A 51 11.22 -5.60 15.79
N PHE A 52 10.23 -6.46 15.51
CA PHE A 52 9.09 -6.70 16.41
C PHE A 52 9.46 -7.52 17.64
N ALA A 53 10.48 -8.37 17.56
CA ALA A 53 11.03 -9.02 18.76
C ALA A 53 11.62 -7.99 19.74
N LYS A 54 12.28 -6.94 19.22
CA LYS A 54 12.88 -5.88 20.03
C LYS A 54 11.87 -4.82 20.48
N TYR A 55 10.92 -4.49 19.61
CA TYR A 55 9.86 -3.50 19.85
C TYR A 55 8.50 -4.16 19.61
N PRO A 56 7.97 -4.93 20.59
CA PRO A 56 6.73 -5.68 20.42
C PRO A 56 5.47 -4.80 20.43
N ASP A 57 5.56 -3.55 20.87
CA ASP A 57 4.42 -2.65 21.00
C ASP A 57 4.77 -1.18 20.76
N MET A 58 3.74 -0.32 20.76
CA MET A 58 3.93 1.14 20.63
C MET A 58 4.70 1.75 21.80
N LYS A 59 4.61 1.19 23.01
CA LYS A 59 5.27 1.73 24.21
C LYS A 59 6.79 1.59 24.10
N SER A 60 7.26 0.37 23.82
CA SER A 60 8.66 0.05 23.61
C SER A 60 9.26 0.82 22.42
N LEU A 61 8.52 0.98 21.33
CA LEU A 61 8.97 1.77 20.17
C LEU A 61 9.03 3.28 20.47
N ALA A 62 8.09 3.83 21.24
CA ALA A 62 8.06 5.25 21.59
C ALA A 62 9.24 5.66 22.49
N SER A 63 9.70 4.75 23.37
CA SER A 63 10.86 4.95 24.24
C SER A 63 12.20 4.51 23.60
N ALA A 64 12.19 4.06 22.35
CA ALA A 64 13.37 3.49 21.72
C ALA A 64 14.46 4.53 21.44
N ASN A 65 15.73 4.11 21.57
CA ASN A 65 16.86 4.93 21.14
C ASN A 65 16.92 4.99 19.60
N PHE A 66 17.10 6.19 19.06
CA PHE A 66 17.19 6.41 17.61
C PHE A 66 18.28 5.55 16.92
N ALA A 67 19.48 5.48 17.50
CA ALA A 67 20.60 4.74 16.92
C ALA A 67 20.29 3.24 16.84
N GLU A 68 19.61 2.70 17.83
CA GLU A 68 19.19 1.30 17.84
C GLU A 68 18.10 0.99 16.82
N VAL A 69 17.08 1.86 16.71
CA VAL A 69 16.03 1.73 15.69
C VAL A 69 16.65 1.81 14.30
N LEU A 70 17.55 2.77 14.08
CA LEU A 70 18.27 2.95 12.83
C LEU A 70 19.06 1.70 12.44
N GLU A 71 19.80 1.12 13.39
CA GLU A 71 20.57 -0.10 13.17
C GLU A 71 19.67 -1.29 12.80
N CYS A 72 18.52 -1.44 13.49
CA CYS A 72 17.56 -2.50 13.19
C CYS A 72 17.01 -2.41 11.76
N ILE A 73 16.83 -1.19 11.23
CA ILE A 73 16.22 -0.96 9.92
C ILE A 73 17.22 -0.50 8.85
N LYS A 74 18.54 -0.62 9.09
CA LYS A 74 19.58 -0.07 8.20
C LYS A 74 19.49 -0.56 6.75
N SER A 75 18.93 -1.75 6.52
CA SER A 75 18.71 -2.32 5.19
C SER A 75 17.46 -1.79 4.46
N ILE A 76 16.62 -1.00 5.15
CA ILE A 76 15.42 -0.38 4.58
C ILE A 76 15.82 0.92 3.88
N SER A 77 15.17 1.23 2.75
CA SER A 77 15.38 2.49 2.03
C SER A 77 15.05 3.70 2.91
N TYR A 78 15.91 4.72 2.90
CA TYR A 78 15.78 5.96 3.70
C TYR A 78 15.67 5.71 5.23
N PRO A 79 16.59 4.91 5.81
CA PRO A 79 16.42 4.39 7.17
C PRO A 79 16.50 5.51 8.23
N ASN A 80 17.32 6.55 8.01
CA ASN A 80 17.42 7.71 8.90
C ASN A 80 16.08 8.44 9.09
N SER A 81 15.36 8.73 8.00
CA SER A 81 14.05 9.39 8.09
C SER A 81 13.00 8.46 8.70
N LYS A 82 13.01 7.18 8.31
CA LYS A 82 12.05 6.19 8.82
C LYS A 82 12.22 5.91 10.30
N ALA A 83 13.46 5.83 10.81
CA ALA A 83 13.71 5.65 12.24
C ALA A 83 13.13 6.82 13.06
N LYS A 84 13.32 8.07 12.61
CA LYS A 84 12.68 9.25 13.22
C LYS A 84 11.16 9.15 13.18
N HIS A 85 10.60 8.76 12.03
CA HIS A 85 9.16 8.63 11.88
C HIS A 85 8.56 7.52 12.74
N LEU A 86 9.21 6.37 12.87
CA LEU A 86 8.71 5.26 13.71
C LEU A 86 8.58 5.68 15.17
N ILE A 87 9.62 6.29 15.74
CA ILE A 87 9.60 6.76 17.13
C ILE A 87 8.55 7.85 17.29
N LYS A 88 8.51 8.84 16.38
CA LYS A 88 7.53 9.93 16.43
C LYS A 88 6.09 9.42 16.28
N MET A 89 5.84 8.50 15.35
CA MET A 89 4.54 7.86 15.13
C MET A 89 4.09 7.13 16.39
N ALA A 90 4.96 6.32 17.00
CA ALA A 90 4.64 5.61 18.23
C ALA A 90 4.26 6.57 19.37
N ASN A 91 5.01 7.66 19.53
CA ASN A 91 4.69 8.72 20.49
C ASN A 91 3.32 9.37 20.20
N GLN A 92 3.01 9.70 18.94
CA GLN A 92 1.71 10.25 18.54
C GLN A 92 0.56 9.28 18.83
N VAL A 93 0.75 7.98 18.59
CA VAL A 93 -0.27 6.96 18.88
C VAL A 93 -0.56 6.88 20.38
N LEU A 94 0.47 6.91 21.23
CA LEU A 94 0.28 6.91 22.68
C LEU A 94 -0.39 8.18 23.19
N GLN A 95 0.07 9.35 22.73
CA GLN A 95 -0.37 10.65 23.26
C GLN A 95 -1.74 11.07 22.74
N ASN A 96 -1.99 10.92 21.44
CA ASN A 96 -3.19 11.47 20.79
C ASN A 96 -4.30 10.43 20.67
N PHE A 97 -3.96 9.13 20.74
CA PHE A 97 -4.88 8.03 20.45
C PHE A 97 -4.87 6.95 21.54
N GLN A 98 -4.35 7.25 22.73
CA GLN A 98 -4.35 6.36 23.91
C GLN A 98 -3.75 4.96 23.63
N GLY A 99 -2.80 4.89 22.70
CA GLY A 99 -2.15 3.64 22.30
C GLY A 99 -2.91 2.81 21.27
N GLN A 100 -4.08 3.26 20.81
CA GLN A 100 -4.88 2.58 19.79
C GLN A 100 -4.50 3.08 18.39
N ILE A 101 -4.42 2.16 17.42
CA ILE A 101 -4.20 2.52 16.02
C ILE A 101 -5.45 3.24 15.50
N PRO A 102 -5.34 4.47 14.97
CA PRO A 102 -6.49 5.22 14.51
C PRO A 102 -7.21 4.52 13.35
N GLN A 103 -8.54 4.66 13.30
CA GLN A 103 -9.39 3.98 12.32
C GLN A 103 -10.05 4.94 11.32
N THR A 104 -9.56 6.19 11.24
CA THR A 104 -9.95 7.13 10.19
C THR A 104 -8.76 7.55 9.33
N GLN A 105 -9.03 7.91 8.07
CA GLN A 105 -7.99 8.39 7.15
C GLN A 105 -7.31 9.65 7.66
N ALA A 106 -8.09 10.59 8.21
CA ALA A 106 -7.58 11.88 8.69
C ALA A 106 -6.59 11.68 9.86
N GLU A 107 -6.95 10.84 10.82
CA GLU A 107 -6.11 10.56 11.98
C GLU A 107 -4.85 9.78 11.59
N LEU A 108 -4.97 8.74 10.75
CA LEU A 108 -3.79 7.99 10.28
C LEU A 108 -2.81 8.90 9.53
N LYS A 109 -3.30 9.83 8.71
CA LYS A 109 -2.46 10.79 7.99
C LYS A 109 -1.81 11.85 8.89
N SER A 110 -2.30 12.01 10.13
CA SER A 110 -1.66 12.87 11.12
C SER A 110 -0.38 12.23 11.71
N LEU A 111 -0.24 10.92 11.56
CA LEU A 111 0.92 10.17 12.04
C LEU A 111 2.15 10.40 11.15
N ALA A 112 3.32 10.52 11.79
CA ALA A 112 4.59 10.72 11.11
C ALA A 112 4.91 9.57 10.16
N GLY A 113 5.23 9.91 8.90
CA GLY A 113 5.57 8.92 7.87
C GLY A 113 4.37 8.23 7.22
N ILE A 114 3.13 8.57 7.59
CA ILE A 114 1.92 7.98 7.02
C ILE A 114 1.25 8.98 6.06
N GLY A 115 1.27 8.64 4.77
CA GLY A 115 0.57 9.39 3.72
C GLY A 115 -0.81 8.82 3.38
N GLN A 116 -1.51 9.43 2.42
CA GLN A 116 -2.83 8.98 1.93
C GLN A 116 -2.84 7.48 1.57
N LYS A 117 -1.88 7.04 0.74
CA LYS A 117 -1.77 5.63 0.34
C LYS A 117 -1.63 4.71 1.55
N SER A 118 -0.70 5.04 2.45
CA SER A 118 -0.42 4.23 3.65
C SER A 118 -1.63 4.13 4.55
N ALA A 119 -2.35 5.24 4.78
CA ALA A 119 -3.58 5.25 5.55
C ALA A 119 -4.64 4.33 4.94
N ASN A 120 -4.87 4.40 3.62
CA ASN A 120 -5.83 3.53 2.94
C ASN A 120 -5.45 2.06 3.05
N VAL A 121 -4.17 1.72 2.92
CA VAL A 121 -3.71 0.33 3.08
C VAL A 121 -3.99 -0.17 4.49
N VAL A 122 -3.65 0.61 5.52
CA VAL A 122 -3.91 0.21 6.93
C VAL A 122 -5.40 0.01 7.18
N LEU A 123 -6.25 0.96 6.78
CA LEU A 123 -7.71 0.86 6.96
C LEU A 123 -8.31 -0.33 6.22
N SER A 124 -7.87 -0.55 4.99
CA SER A 124 -8.38 -1.62 4.14
C SER A 124 -7.98 -3.00 4.65
N VAL A 125 -6.72 -3.16 5.06
CA VAL A 125 -6.13 -4.46 5.41
C VAL A 125 -6.36 -4.84 6.88
N ALA A 126 -6.20 -3.91 7.83
CA ALA A 126 -6.41 -4.21 9.25
C ALA A 126 -7.85 -4.06 9.71
N PHE A 127 -8.63 -3.17 9.09
CA PHE A 127 -9.96 -2.79 9.59
C PHE A 127 -11.08 -3.05 8.57
N GLY A 128 -10.79 -3.70 7.44
CA GLY A 128 -11.79 -4.09 6.45
C GLY A 128 -12.48 -2.92 5.74
N ALA A 129 -11.90 -1.71 5.80
CA ALA A 129 -12.49 -0.55 5.15
C ALA A 129 -12.52 -0.75 3.62
N ASN A 130 -13.66 -0.40 3.00
CA ASN A 130 -13.82 -0.46 1.56
C ASN A 130 -13.10 0.73 0.89
N LEU A 131 -11.77 0.68 0.88
CA LEU A 131 -10.89 1.70 0.33
C LEU A 131 -9.89 1.07 -0.64
N LEU A 132 -9.50 1.85 -1.65
CA LEU A 132 -8.47 1.51 -2.61
C LEU A 132 -7.32 2.52 -2.49
N ALA A 133 -6.09 2.04 -2.49
CA ALA A 133 -4.91 2.89 -2.52
C ALA A 133 -4.30 2.92 -3.92
N VAL A 134 -3.93 4.10 -4.43
CA VAL A 134 -3.31 4.22 -5.75
C VAL A 134 -1.79 4.32 -5.61
N ASP A 135 -1.09 3.27 -6.04
CA ASP A 135 0.37 3.26 -6.21
C ASP A 135 0.76 3.30 -7.70
N THR A 136 2.05 3.13 -8.00
CA THR A 136 2.54 3.17 -9.39
C THR A 136 2.02 2.03 -10.26
N HIS A 137 1.64 0.88 -9.67
CA HIS A 137 1.03 -0.23 -10.38
C HIS A 137 -0.43 0.06 -10.70
N VAL A 138 -1.22 0.41 -9.68
CA VAL A 138 -2.65 0.74 -9.81
C VAL A 138 -2.83 1.93 -10.74
N PHE A 139 -2.04 2.99 -10.57
CA PHE A 139 -2.08 4.18 -11.44
C PHE A 139 -1.88 3.81 -12.90
N ARG A 140 -0.82 3.05 -13.21
CA ARG A 140 -0.53 2.60 -14.58
C ARG A 140 -1.64 1.71 -15.15
N VAL A 141 -2.12 0.75 -14.36
CA VAL A 141 -3.16 -0.19 -14.78
C VAL A 141 -4.45 0.55 -15.09
N ALA A 142 -4.86 1.48 -14.21
CA ALA A 142 -6.05 2.31 -14.42
C ALA A 142 -5.99 3.06 -15.76
N HIS A 143 -4.85 3.69 -16.06
CA HIS A 143 -4.66 4.43 -17.30
C HIS A 143 -4.63 3.52 -18.54
N ARG A 144 -3.92 2.38 -18.50
CA ARG A 144 -3.84 1.46 -19.65
C ARG A 144 -5.14 0.71 -19.93
N LEU A 145 -6.04 0.64 -18.96
CA LEU A 145 -7.38 0.06 -19.11
C LEU A 145 -8.46 1.13 -19.34
N GLY A 146 -8.08 2.41 -19.46
CA GLY A 146 -9.03 3.51 -19.68
C GLY A 146 -9.97 3.78 -18.50
N LEU A 147 -9.58 3.36 -17.28
CA LEU A 147 -10.38 3.55 -16.06
C LEU A 147 -10.19 4.95 -15.44
N SER A 148 -9.11 5.66 -15.80
CA SER A 148 -8.87 7.05 -15.39
C SER A 148 -7.94 7.72 -16.40
N ASN A 149 -8.09 9.04 -16.54
CA ASN A 149 -7.19 9.94 -17.29
C ASN A 149 -6.51 10.98 -16.37
N ALA A 150 -6.56 10.75 -15.06
CA ALA A 150 -6.14 11.72 -14.07
C ALA A 150 -4.61 11.85 -13.95
N LYS A 151 -4.11 13.07 -13.75
CA LYS A 151 -2.67 13.34 -13.61
C LYS A 151 -2.10 13.05 -12.22
N SER A 152 -2.94 12.70 -11.25
CA SER A 152 -2.50 12.46 -9.88
C SER A 152 -3.09 11.17 -9.31
N ALA A 153 -2.34 10.53 -8.41
CA ALA A 153 -2.79 9.34 -7.70
C ALA A 153 -4.07 9.60 -6.90
N LYS A 154 -4.18 10.78 -6.26
CA LYS A 154 -5.37 11.18 -5.50
C LYS A 154 -6.61 11.27 -6.38
N GLN A 155 -6.49 11.88 -7.56
CA GLN A 155 -7.64 11.96 -8.47
C GLN A 155 -7.95 10.60 -9.10
N THR A 156 -6.94 9.78 -9.41
CA THR A 156 -7.15 8.39 -9.86
C THR A 156 -7.89 7.56 -8.80
N GLU A 157 -7.59 7.77 -7.51
CA GLU A 157 -8.29 7.12 -6.40
C GLU A 157 -9.77 7.51 -6.38
N SER A 158 -10.09 8.80 -6.55
CA SER A 158 -11.46 9.28 -6.67
C SER A 158 -12.20 8.68 -7.87
N ASP A 159 -11.55 8.65 -9.05
CA ASP A 159 -12.15 8.08 -10.27
C ASP A 159 -12.47 6.59 -10.08
N LEU A 160 -11.52 5.81 -9.55
CA LEU A 160 -11.71 4.38 -9.32
C LEU A 160 -12.77 4.11 -8.24
N SER A 161 -12.81 4.90 -7.18
CA SER A 161 -13.83 4.76 -6.11
C SER A 161 -15.23 5.15 -6.58
N ALA A 162 -15.34 6.06 -7.57
CA ALA A 162 -16.62 6.37 -8.20
C ALA A 162 -17.06 5.26 -9.19
N LEU A 163 -16.11 4.59 -9.85
CA LEU A 163 -16.38 3.50 -10.79
C LEU A 163 -16.72 2.17 -10.10
N PHE A 164 -16.13 1.91 -8.94
CA PHE A 164 -16.24 0.64 -8.23
C PHE A 164 -16.78 0.87 -6.82
N ILE A 165 -17.96 0.34 -6.54
CA ILE A 165 -18.66 0.61 -5.27
C ILE A 165 -18.20 -0.32 -4.15
N ASN A 166 -17.95 -1.60 -4.44
CA ASN A 166 -17.62 -2.64 -3.46
C ASN A 166 -16.31 -3.36 -3.80
N ASP A 167 -15.81 -4.17 -2.86
CA ASP A 167 -14.58 -4.97 -2.96
C ASP A 167 -13.34 -4.16 -3.34
N LEU A 168 -13.27 -2.89 -2.94
CA LEU A 168 -12.19 -1.99 -3.31
C LEU A 168 -10.84 -2.50 -2.80
N SER A 169 -10.81 -3.16 -1.64
CA SER A 169 -9.62 -3.83 -1.11
C SER A 169 -9.14 -4.97 -2.00
N LEU A 170 -10.05 -5.87 -2.40
CA LEU A 170 -9.69 -7.01 -3.25
C LEU A 170 -9.27 -6.53 -4.65
N LEU A 171 -9.99 -5.54 -5.19
CA LEU A 171 -9.65 -4.94 -6.47
C LEU A 171 -8.28 -4.23 -6.42
N HIS A 172 -7.98 -3.51 -5.34
CA HIS A 172 -6.68 -2.88 -5.12
C HIS A 172 -5.54 -3.90 -5.24
N HIS A 173 -5.61 -4.99 -4.49
CA HIS A 173 -4.57 -6.03 -4.52
C HIS A 173 -4.52 -6.74 -5.89
N ALA A 174 -5.66 -7.04 -6.51
CA ALA A 174 -5.70 -7.62 -7.86
C ALA A 174 -5.02 -6.71 -8.91
N MET A 175 -5.25 -5.40 -8.83
CA MET A 175 -4.62 -4.42 -9.73
C MET A 175 -3.11 -4.32 -9.48
N ILE A 176 -2.65 -4.39 -8.23
CA ILE A 176 -1.21 -4.46 -7.90
C ILE A 176 -0.60 -5.72 -8.53
N LEU A 177 -1.19 -6.89 -8.28
CA LEU A 177 -0.69 -8.17 -8.80
C LEU A 177 -0.66 -8.19 -10.33
N PHE A 178 -1.73 -7.70 -10.96
CA PHE A 178 -1.79 -7.53 -12.41
C PHE A 178 -0.67 -6.63 -12.93
N GLY A 179 -0.50 -5.46 -12.32
CA GLY A 179 0.56 -4.52 -12.68
C GLY A 179 1.98 -5.08 -12.47
N ARG A 180 2.19 -5.86 -11.42
CA ARG A 180 3.48 -6.45 -11.05
C ARG A 180 3.85 -7.64 -11.96
N ARG A 181 2.88 -8.51 -12.25
CA ARG A 181 3.12 -9.81 -12.93
C ARG A 181 2.93 -9.74 -14.45
N ILE A 182 1.96 -8.97 -14.93
CA ILE A 182 1.53 -8.97 -16.35
C ILE A 182 1.71 -7.60 -16.99
N CYS A 183 1.00 -6.58 -16.49
CA CYS A 183 0.98 -5.22 -17.03
C CYS A 183 2.16 -4.39 -16.50
N LYS A 184 3.39 -4.87 -16.74
CA LYS A 184 4.64 -4.22 -16.30
C LYS A 184 4.82 -2.84 -16.92
N ALA A 185 5.56 -1.96 -16.24
CA ALA A 185 5.82 -0.60 -16.72
C ALA A 185 6.56 -0.60 -18.07
N ILE A 186 7.58 -1.45 -18.16
CA ILE A 186 8.41 -1.70 -19.33
C ILE A 186 8.10 -3.11 -19.84
N HIS A 187 7.94 -3.27 -21.16
CA HIS A 187 7.63 -4.55 -21.82
C HIS A 187 6.48 -5.34 -21.13
N PRO A 188 5.24 -4.80 -21.10
CA PRO A 188 4.10 -5.55 -20.59
C PRO A 188 3.90 -6.87 -21.34
N LYS A 189 3.48 -7.93 -20.64
CA LYS A 189 3.23 -9.25 -21.22
C LYS A 189 1.88 -9.29 -21.96
N CYS A 190 1.74 -8.48 -23.02
CA CYS A 190 0.46 -8.28 -23.70
C CYS A 190 -0.13 -9.56 -24.27
N SER A 191 0.68 -10.45 -24.86
CA SER A 191 0.19 -11.72 -25.44
C SER A 191 -0.49 -12.65 -24.43
N ALA A 192 -0.06 -12.60 -23.16
CA ALA A 192 -0.60 -13.40 -22.07
C ALA A 192 -1.65 -12.64 -21.22
N CYS A 193 -2.08 -11.46 -21.65
CA CYS A 193 -2.97 -10.60 -20.86
C CYS A 193 -4.44 -10.99 -21.08
N PHE A 194 -5.18 -11.27 -20.01
CA PHE A 194 -6.60 -11.63 -20.04
C PHE A 194 -7.56 -10.42 -20.12
N LEU A 195 -7.01 -9.21 -20.24
CA LEU A 195 -7.73 -7.93 -20.38
C LEU A 195 -7.41 -7.22 -21.70
N GLN A 196 -6.87 -7.92 -22.70
CA GLN A 196 -6.39 -7.32 -23.96
C GLN A 196 -7.45 -6.51 -24.70
N GLU A 197 -8.70 -6.98 -24.71
CA GLU A 197 -9.82 -6.32 -25.40
C GLU A 197 -10.23 -4.97 -24.77
N PHE A 198 -9.89 -4.75 -23.50
CA PHE A 198 -10.17 -3.51 -22.78
C PHE A 198 -9.00 -2.52 -22.78
N CYS A 199 -7.85 -2.93 -23.32
CA CYS A 199 -6.61 -2.17 -23.17
C CYS A 199 -6.54 -1.02 -24.18
N VAL A 200 -6.44 0.22 -23.68
CA VAL A 200 -6.32 1.43 -24.51
C VAL A 200 -4.88 1.71 -24.95
N SER A 201 -3.87 1.16 -24.26
CA SER A 201 -2.46 1.37 -24.61
C SER A 201 -1.54 0.24 -24.14
N ARG A 202 -0.70 -0.22 -25.08
CA ARG A 202 0.32 -1.27 -24.86
C ARG A 202 1.74 -0.71 -24.74
N ALA A 203 1.92 0.60 -24.96
CA ALA A 203 3.23 1.26 -24.96
C ALA A 203 3.84 1.32 -23.56
N ASN A 204 5.16 1.53 -23.47
CA ASN A 204 5.86 1.77 -22.21
C ASN A 204 5.18 2.91 -21.43
N PHE A 205 4.94 2.70 -20.14
CA PHE A 205 4.21 3.67 -19.34
C PHE A 205 5.18 4.69 -18.74
N LYS A 206 5.03 5.95 -19.15
CA LYS A 206 5.64 7.10 -18.49
C LYS A 206 4.52 7.87 -17.80
N PRO A 207 4.53 8.01 -16.46
CA PRO A 207 3.62 8.91 -15.78
C PRO A 207 3.80 10.31 -16.39
N ARG A 208 2.70 10.92 -16.85
CA ARG A 208 2.70 12.31 -17.30
C ARG A 208 2.49 13.23 -16.11
#